data_AF-A0A847E0H9-F1
#
_entry.id   AF-A0A847E0H9-F1
#
_cell.length_a   1.000
_cell.length_b   1.000
_cell.length_c   1.000
_cell.angle_alpha   90.00
_cell.angle_beta   90.00
_cell.angle_gamma   90.00
#
_symmetry.space_group_name_H-M   'P 1'
#
loop_
_entity.id
_entity.type
_entity.pdbx_description
1 polymer ?
#
loop_
_entity_poly.entity_id
_entity_poly.type
_entity_poly.pdbx_seq_one_letter_code
_entity_poly.pdbx_strand_id
1 'polypeptide(L)' 'MADSKQTQQPSEEPDTTGQVEERVPVMQQILDNPFLLLFLGITIPTVFYILWGVMEIATVPISPLAR' A
#
# COMPACT_ATOMS: atom_id res chain seq x y z
N MET A 1 -26.10 -8.04 -62.96
CA MET A 1 -26.27 -9.37 -62.31
C MET A 1 -24.92 -10.07 -62.42
N ALA A 2 -24.25 -10.56 -61.40
CA ALA A 2 -24.58 -10.91 -60.03
C ALA A 2 -23.28 -10.69 -59.22
N ASP A 3 -23.35 -9.96 -58.12
CA ASP A 3 -23.30 -10.53 -56.77
C ASP A 3 -21.88 -10.94 -56.33
N SER A 4 -21.11 -9.91 -55.94
CA SER A 4 -19.91 -10.07 -55.10
C SER A 4 -20.17 -9.37 -53.76
N LYS A 5 -21.30 -9.69 -53.11
CA LYS A 5 -21.52 -9.39 -51.70
C LYS A 5 -20.96 -10.54 -50.84
N GLN A 6 -19.64 -10.60 -50.73
CA GLN A 6 -18.99 -11.28 -49.62
C GLN A 6 -18.45 -10.17 -48.72
N THR A 7 -19.28 -9.56 -47.88
CA THR A 7 -19.66 -10.09 -46.55
C THR A 7 -18.56 -10.97 -45.97
N GLN A 8 -17.43 -10.34 -45.66
CA GLN A 8 -16.64 -10.75 -44.51
C GLN A 8 -16.58 -9.53 -43.62
N GLN A 9 -17.64 -9.43 -42.80
CA GLN A 9 -17.57 -8.71 -41.53
C GLN A 9 -16.27 -9.16 -40.85
N PRO A 10 -15.38 -8.25 -40.42
CA PRO A 10 -14.43 -8.60 -39.38
C PRO A 10 -15.27 -9.17 -38.25
N SER A 11 -15.08 -10.45 -37.97
CA SER A 11 -15.72 -11.12 -36.86
C SER A 11 -15.51 -10.26 -35.62
N GLU A 12 -16.56 -9.55 -35.18
CA GLU A 12 -16.67 -9.13 -33.80
C GLU A 12 -16.80 -10.43 -33.01
N GLU A 13 -15.66 -11.08 -32.77
CA GLU A 13 -15.54 -11.97 -31.63
C GLU A 13 -16.03 -11.15 -30.44
N PRO A 14 -16.98 -11.67 -29.64
CA PRO A 14 -17.27 -11.01 -28.39
C PRO A 14 -15.96 -11.06 -27.62
N ASP A 15 -15.35 -9.89 -27.41
CA ASP A 15 -14.20 -9.68 -26.56
C ASP A 15 -14.63 -10.06 -25.13
N THR A 16 -14.70 -11.37 -24.93
CA THR A 16 -15.08 -12.08 -23.70
C THR A 16 -13.81 -12.55 -23.01
N THR A 17 -12.69 -11.87 -23.27
CA THR A 17 -11.67 -11.67 -22.26
C THR A 17 -12.25 -10.72 -21.22
N GLY A 18 -13.13 -11.27 -20.39
CA GLY A 18 -13.58 -10.63 -19.16
C GLY A 18 -12.33 -10.20 -18.42
N GLN A 19 -12.07 -8.89 -18.44
CA GLN A 19 -11.10 -8.23 -17.60
C GLN A 19 -11.57 -8.51 -16.17
N VAL A 20 -11.16 -9.64 -15.60
CA VAL A 20 -11.21 -9.85 -14.16
C VAL A 20 -10.28 -8.78 -13.65
N GLU A 21 -10.86 -7.65 -13.27
CA GLU A 21 -10.14 -6.51 -12.73
C GLU A 21 -9.43 -7.03 -11.49
N GLU A 22 -8.17 -7.38 -11.67
CA GLU A 22 -7.40 -8.17 -10.72
C GLU A 22 -7.20 -7.27 -9.51
N ARG A 23 -7.99 -7.51 -8.47
CA ARG A 23 -8.11 -6.59 -7.34
C ARG A 23 -6.74 -6.48 -6.68
N VAL A 24 -6.07 -5.35 -6.86
CA VAL A 24 -4.70 -5.15 -6.37
C VAL A 24 -4.69 -5.40 -4.85
N PRO A 25 -3.95 -6.41 -4.36
CA PRO A 25 -3.93 -6.76 -2.95
C PRO A 25 -3.43 -5.58 -2.12
N VAL A 26 -4.07 -5.35 -0.98
CA VAL A 26 -3.82 -4.18 -0.10
C VAL A 26 -2.35 -4.08 0.31
N MET A 27 -1.69 -5.21 0.53
CA MET A 27 -0.26 -5.23 0.88
C MET A 27 0.63 -4.68 -0.25
N GLN A 28 0.28 -4.92 -1.52
CA GLN A 28 1.02 -4.32 -2.65
C GLN A 28 0.83 -2.81 -2.67
N GLN A 29 -0.41 -2.32 -2.51
CA GLN A 29 -0.67 -0.87 -2.48
C GLN A 29 0.09 -0.15 -1.35
N ILE A 30 0.30 -0.80 -0.20
CA ILE A 30 1.11 -0.24 0.89
C ILE A 30 2.58 -0.16 0.47
N LEU A 31 3.12 -1.22 -0.15
CA LEU A 31 4.51 -1.32 -0.60
C LEU A 31 4.84 -0.45 -1.84
N ASP A 32 3.85 -0.20 -2.70
CA ASP A 32 4.00 0.56 -3.94
C ASP A 32 3.98 2.08 -3.70
N ASN A 33 3.57 2.52 -2.51
CA ASN A 33 3.48 3.93 -2.15
C ASN A 33 4.72 4.37 -1.34
N PRO A 34 5.70 5.06 -1.94
CA PRO A 34 6.95 5.43 -1.25
C PRO A 34 6.72 6.35 -0.04
N PHE A 35 5.67 7.18 -0.05
CA PHE A 35 5.31 8.00 1.10
C PHE A 35 4.75 7.20 2.27
N LEU A 36 3.98 6.13 2.02
CA LEU A 36 3.50 5.23 3.07
C LEU A 36 4.68 4.47 3.69
N LEU A 37 5.64 4.04 2.87
CA LEU A 37 6.87 3.40 3.35
C LEU A 37 7.73 4.36 4.16
N LEU A 38 7.88 5.61 3.71
CA LEU A 38 8.61 6.65 4.43
C LEU A 38 7.94 6.99 5.75
N PHE A 39 6.61 7.18 5.73
CA PHE A 39 5.83 7.45 6.93
C PHE A 39 5.98 6.32 7.94
N LEU A 40 5.78 5.08 7.52
CA LEU A 40 5.91 3.92 8.40
C LEU A 40 7.35 3.76 8.90
N GLY A 41 8.33 3.98 8.02
CA GLY A 41 9.76 3.89 8.33
C GLY A 41 10.25 4.90 9.37
N ILE A 42 9.64 6.10 9.43
CA ILE A 42 9.96 7.11 10.45
C ILE A 42 9.06 6.92 11.69
N THR A 43 7.78 6.61 11.49
CA THR A 43 6.80 6.50 12.58
C THR A 43 7.11 5.35 13.52
N ILE A 44 7.47 4.16 12.99
CA ILE A 44 7.80 2.99 13.81
C ILE A 44 8.93 3.30 14.81
N PRO A 45 10.15 3.69 14.38
CA PRO A 45 11.22 3.97 15.32
C PRO A 45 10.90 5.16 16.22
N THR A 46 10.24 6.21 15.70
CA THR A 46 9.88 7.39 16.50
C THR A 46 8.98 7.02 17.68
N VAL A 47 7.89 6.29 17.42
CA VAL A 47 6.98 5.85 18.48
C VAL A 47 7.70 4.90 19.43
N PHE A 48 8.52 3.97 18.91
CA PHE A 48 9.28 3.04 19.73
C PHE A 48 10.24 3.76 20.69
N TYR A 49 11.01 4.72 20.19
CA TYR A 49 11.93 5.52 21.00
C TYR A 49 11.22 6.42 22.00
N ILE A 50 10.06 7.00 21.65
CA ILE A 50 9.27 7.79 22.59
C ILE A 50 8.76 6.89 23.72
N LEU A 51 8.12 5.77 23.41
CA LEU A 51 7.59 4.86 24.41
C LEU A 51 8.70 4.33 25.32
N TRP A 52 9.83 3.92 24.73
CA TRP A 52 10.99 3.46 25.48
C TRP A 52 11.56 4.57 26.36
N GLY A 53 11.76 5.78 25.83
CA GLY A 53 12.29 6.92 26.59
C GLY A 53 11.37 7.37 27.72
N VAL A 54 10.06 7.34 27.52
CA VAL A 54 9.08 7.64 28.58
C VAL A 54 9.15 6.60 29.68
N MET A 55 9.20 5.31 29.34
CA MET A 55 9.38 4.24 30.31
C MET A 55 10.69 4.39 31.08
N GLU A 56 11.79 4.69 30.39
CA GLU A 56 13.12 4.93 31.00
C GLU A 56 13.02 6.05 32.05
N ILE A 57 12.52 7.22 31.66
CA ILE A 57 12.37 8.39 32.55
C ILE A 57 11.47 8.07 33.75
N ALA A 58 10.37 7.35 33.53
CA ALA A 58 9.44 6.97 34.60
C ALA A 58 10.07 6.01 35.63
N THR A 59 11.07 5.23 35.23
CA THR A 59 11.79 4.30 36.11
C THR A 59 12.97 4.94 36.83
N VAL A 60 13.41 6.13 36.43
CA VAL A 60 14.53 6.82 37.10
C VAL A 60 14.11 7.23 38.52
N PRO A 61 14.82 6.75 39.56
CA PRO A 61 14.53 7.15 40.92
C PRO A 61 14.93 8.62 41.12
N ILE A 62 13.96 9.44 41.53
CA ILE A 62 14.18 10.84 41.89
C ILE A 62 14.98 10.93 43.19
N SER A 63 16.27 11.23 43.10
CA SER A 63 17.10 11.52 44.27
C SER A 63 16.79 12.93 44.78
N PRO A 64 16.52 13.13 46.08
CA PRO A 64 16.44 14.47 46.64
C PRO A 64 17.83 15.11 46.59
N LEU A 65 17.99 16.15 45.76
CA LEU A 65 19.12 17.07 45.84
C LEU A 65 18.96 17.93 47.09
N ALA A 66 19.27 17.35 48.25
CA ALA A 66 19.34 18.06 49.51
C ALA A 66 20.46 17.43 50.36
N ARG A 67 21.66 18.01 50.23
CA ARG A 67 22.68 18.16 51.28
C ARG A 67 23.69 19.20 50.82
#